data_AF-A0A1M3BPA7-F1
#
_entry.id   AF-A0A1M3BPA7-F1
#
_cell.length_a   1.000
_cell.length_b   1.000
_cell.length_c   1.000
_cell.angle_alpha   90.00
_cell.angle_beta   90.00
_cell.angle_gamma   90.00
#
_symmetry.space_group_name_H-M   'P 1'
#
loop_
_entity.id
_entity.type
_entity.pdbx_description
1 polymer ?
#
loop_
_entity_poly.entity_id
_entity_poly.type
_entity_poly.pdbx_seq_one_letter_code
_entity_poly.pdbx_strand_id
1 'polypeptide(L)'
;MRLIFRCETCGCTPDDETRGALEYELLDPRFGEYVDAEPGHWLIWHGRGLYGASRFACPEHRGELKAYLREHYGTIGRHPWAMKSQPGRRQIDFARARRVARASGPKW
;
A
#
# COMPACT_ATOMS: atom_id res chain seq x y z
N MET A 1 -13.54 10.26 7.55
CA MET A 1 -12.18 10.67 7.16
C MET A 1 -11.96 10.12 5.76
N ARG A 2 -11.80 11.00 4.76
CA ARG A 2 -11.64 10.60 3.35
C ARG A 2 -10.14 10.53 3.05
N LEU A 3 -9.66 9.40 2.53
CA LEU A 3 -8.25 9.26 2.16
C LEU A 3 -8.02 9.96 0.82
N ILE A 4 -6.95 10.75 0.74
CA ILE A 4 -6.56 11.45 -0.48
C ILE A 4 -5.39 10.69 -1.09
N PHE A 5 -5.62 10.11 -2.26
CA PHE A 5 -4.59 9.44 -3.05
C PHE A 5 -4.11 10.37 -4.15
N ARG A 6 -2.79 10.49 -4.30
CA ARG A 6 -2.17 11.28 -5.35
C ARG A 6 -1.02 10.50 -5.96
N CYS A 7 -0.90 10.59 -7.28
CA CYS A 7 0.31 10.12 -7.95
C CYS A 7 1.51 10.94 -7.49
N GLU A 8 2.61 10.29 -7.12
CA GLU A 8 3.81 10.99 -6.66
C GLU A 8 4.52 11.80 -7.76
N THR A 9 4.39 11.39 -9.03
CA THR A 9 5.00 12.12 -10.16
C THR A 9 4.13 13.31 -10.57
N CYS A 10 2.88 13.08 -10.98
CA CYS A 10 2.05 14.13 -11.59
C CYS A 10 1.00 14.73 -10.66
N GLY A 11 0.81 14.19 -9.45
CA GLY A 11 -0.16 14.71 -8.48
C GLY A 11 -1.64 14.46 -8.83
N CYS A 12 -1.94 13.77 -9.93
CA CYS A 12 -3.32 13.47 -10.30
C CYS A 12 -4.00 12.60 -9.21
N THR A 13 -5.32 12.61 -9.21
CA THR A 13 -6.14 11.85 -8.26
C THR A 13 -6.92 10.75 -8.98
N PRO A 14 -7.12 9.59 -8.35
CA PRO A 14 -7.93 8.52 -8.93
C PRO A 14 -9.41 8.92 -8.99
N ASP A 15 -10.14 8.30 -9.91
CA ASP A 15 -11.60 8.34 -9.92
C ASP A 15 -12.19 7.68 -8.65
N ASP A 16 -13.49 7.80 -8.46
CA ASP A 16 -14.16 7.35 -7.24
C ASP A 16 -14.15 5.82 -7.06
N GLU A 17 -14.19 5.04 -8.15
CA GLU A 17 -14.18 3.57 -8.12
C GLU A 17 -12.79 3.06 -7.77
N THR A 18 -11.77 3.55 -8.50
CA THR A 18 -10.36 3.27 -8.24
C THR A 18 -9.96 3.71 -6.84
N ARG A 19 -10.48 4.84 -6.34
CA ARG A 19 -10.26 5.24 -4.95
C ARG A 19 -10.77 4.19 -3.97
N GLY A 20 -11.97 3.65 -4.19
CA GLY A 20 -12.50 2.58 -3.34
C GLY A 20 -11.61 1.34 -3.33
N ALA A 21 -11.09 0.95 -4.50
CA ALA A 21 -10.14 -0.15 -4.61
C ALA A 21 -8.81 0.13 -3.87
N LEU A 22 -8.25 1.34 -4.02
CA LEU A 22 -7.05 1.77 -3.31
C LEU A 22 -7.25 1.76 -1.79
N GLU A 23 -8.42 2.19 -1.30
CA GLU A 23 -8.77 2.13 0.11
C GLU A 23 -8.85 0.67 0.62
N TYR A 24 -9.38 -0.24 -0.19
CA TYR A 24 -9.43 -1.66 0.14
C TYR A 24 -8.04 -2.29 0.20
N GLU A 25 -7.20 -2.05 -0.81
CA GLU A 25 -5.81 -2.54 -0.85
C GLU A 25 -4.98 -1.99 0.32
N LEU A 26 -5.24 -0.76 0.78
CA LEU A 26 -4.60 -0.22 1.99
C LEU A 26 -4.93 -0.99 3.27
N LEU A 27 -5.94 -1.87 3.28
CA LEU A 27 -6.21 -2.76 4.41
C LEU A 27 -5.41 -4.07 4.32
N ASP A 28 -4.84 -4.39 3.15
CA ASP A 28 -4.06 -5.60 2.94
C ASP A 28 -2.74 -5.54 3.76
N PRO A 29 -2.40 -6.57 4.56
CA PRO A 29 -1.15 -6.65 5.33
C PRO A 29 0.13 -6.84 4.50
N ARG A 30 0.18 -6.48 3.22
CA ARG A 30 1.43 -6.52 2.44
C ARG A 30 2.49 -5.55 2.95
N PHE A 31 3.76 -5.94 2.78
CA PHE A 31 4.94 -5.18 3.18
C PHE A 31 6.02 -5.35 2.12
N GLY A 32 6.55 -4.25 1.59
CA GLY A 32 7.59 -4.28 0.57
C GLY A 32 7.12 -4.80 -0.79
N GLU A 33 5.82 -4.81 -1.04
CA GLU A 33 5.23 -5.28 -2.30
C GLU A 33 4.56 -4.12 -3.03
N TYR A 34 4.53 -4.18 -4.36
CA TYR A 34 3.67 -3.30 -5.16
C TYR A 34 2.55 -4.09 -5.82
N VAL A 35 1.37 -3.49 -5.88
CA VAL A 35 0.14 -4.10 -6.41
C VAL A 35 -0.53 -3.12 -7.35
N ASP A 36 -1.09 -3.62 -8.44
CA ASP A 36 -1.93 -2.83 -9.32
C ASP A 36 -3.39 -2.91 -8.83
N ALA A 37 -3.96 -1.76 -8.49
CA ALA A 37 -5.35 -1.61 -8.08
C ALA A 37 -6.24 -1.41 -9.30
N GLU A 38 -7.19 -2.33 -9.46
CA GLU A 38 -8.21 -2.32 -10.51
C GLU A 38 -9.43 -1.51 -10.06
N PRO A 39 -10.19 -0.85 -10.98
CA PRO A 39 -10.07 -0.89 -12.44
C PRO A 39 -9.09 0.13 -13.03
N GLY A 40 -8.67 1.13 -12.25
CA GLY A 40 -7.86 2.24 -12.76
C GLY A 40 -6.40 1.90 -13.01
N HIS A 41 -5.94 0.65 -12.84
CA HIS A 41 -4.54 0.23 -12.95
C HIS A 41 -3.53 1.10 -12.18
N TRP A 42 -3.94 1.60 -11.02
CA TRP A 42 -3.08 2.40 -10.16
C TRP A 42 -2.07 1.51 -9.44
N LEU A 43 -0.80 1.91 -9.41
CA LEU A 43 0.21 1.18 -8.67
C LEU A 43 0.26 1.65 -7.23
N ILE A 44 0.13 0.72 -6.30
CA ILE A 44 0.35 0.93 -4.87
C ILE A 44 1.66 0.28 -4.47
N TRP A 45 2.50 1.01 -3.74
CA TRP A 45 3.64 0.48 -3.00
C TRP A 45 3.29 0.34 -1.52
N HIS A 46 3.47 -0.85 -0.95
CA HIS A 46 3.27 -1.12 0.47
C HIS A 46 4.57 -0.97 1.26
N GLY A 47 5.14 0.23 1.31
CA GLY A 47 6.44 0.47 1.95
C GLY A 47 6.52 0.15 3.44
N ARG A 48 5.40 0.25 4.17
CA ARG A 48 5.23 0.06 5.63
C ARG A 48 6.43 -0.51 6.41
N GLY A 49 6.74 0.11 7.55
CA GLY A 49 7.83 -0.35 8.41
C GLY A 49 9.18 0.04 7.84
N LEU A 50 10.05 -0.92 7.53
CA LEU A 50 11.43 -0.67 7.11
C LEU A 50 11.54 -0.03 5.72
N TYR A 51 10.53 -0.16 4.84
CA TYR A 51 10.55 0.42 3.49
C TYR A 51 9.74 1.73 3.37
N GLY A 52 9.47 2.38 4.51
CA GLY A 52 8.90 3.72 4.59
C GLY A 52 7.39 3.80 4.35
N ALA A 53 6.95 4.95 3.81
CA ALA A 53 5.54 5.22 3.55
C ALA A 53 5.03 4.45 2.32
N SER A 54 3.71 4.23 2.29
CA SER A 54 3.04 3.77 1.07
C SER A 54 3.08 4.86 0.00
N ARG A 55 3.31 4.46 -1.25
CA ARG A 55 3.40 5.36 -2.41
C ARG A 55 2.39 4.95 -3.45
N PHE A 56 1.94 5.90 -4.26
CA PHE A 56 0.91 5.68 -5.28
C PHE A 56 1.34 6.29 -6.61
N ALA A 57 1.05 5.59 -7.70
CA ALA A 57 1.24 6.10 -9.05
C ALA A 57 0.03 5.78 -9.93
N CYS A 58 -0.31 6.72 -10.81
CA CYS A 58 -1.32 6.49 -11.83
C CYS A 58 -0.80 5.53 -12.92
N PRO A 59 -1.65 5.07 -13.84
CA PRO A 59 -1.28 4.13 -14.91
C PRO A 59 -0.11 4.59 -15.76
N GLU A 60 -0.02 5.89 -16.01
CA GLU A 60 1.01 6.49 -16.85
C GLU A 60 2.38 6.47 -16.15
N HIS A 61 2.42 6.74 -14.84
CA HIS A 61 3.67 6.86 -14.07
C HIS A 61 4.02 5.61 -13.26
N ARG A 62 3.26 4.52 -13.37
CA ARG A 62 3.55 3.27 -12.65
C ARG A 62 4.93 2.70 -13.00
N GLY A 63 5.40 2.90 -14.23
CA GLY A 63 6.72 2.47 -14.68
C GLY A 63 7.85 3.17 -13.93
N GLU A 64 7.72 4.49 -13.75
CA GLU A 64 8.68 5.32 -13.00
C GLU A 64 8.73 4.92 -11.53
N LEU A 65 7.57 4.71 -10.90
CA LEU A 65 7.53 4.27 -9.51
C LEU A 65 8.18 2.88 -9.36
N LYS A 66 7.96 1.93 -10.29
CA LYS A 66 8.67 0.64 -10.29
C LYS A 66 10.17 0.80 -10.46
N ALA A 67 10.62 1.70 -11.34
CA ALA A 67 12.03 1.98 -11.56
C ALA A 67 12.67 2.58 -10.29
N TYR A 68 12.05 3.60 -9.69
CA TYR A 68 12.49 4.20 -8.43
C TYR A 68 12.61 3.16 -7.31
N LEU A 69 11.59 2.30 -7.13
CA LEU A 69 11.62 1.27 -6.08
C LEU A 69 12.74 0.26 -6.32
N ARG A 70 13.04 -0.07 -7.58
CA ARG A 70 14.14 -0.97 -7.93
C ARG A 70 15.50 -0.34 -7.66
N GLU A 71 15.66 0.94 -7.96
CA GLU A 71 16.89 1.66 -7.67
C GLU A 71 17.09 1.84 -6.16
N HIS A 72 16.04 2.26 -5.46
CA HIS A 72 16.11 2.65 -4.05
C HIS A 72 16.13 1.46 -3.09
N TYR A 73 15.44 0.36 -3.44
CA TYR A 73 15.31 -0.82 -2.58
C TYR A 73 15.87 -2.11 -3.20
N GLY A 74 16.37 -2.08 -4.45
CA GLY A 74 16.90 -3.28 -5.11
C GLY A 74 18.18 -3.83 -4.51
N THR A 75 18.86 -3.07 -3.66
CA THR A 75 20.07 -3.50 -2.93
C THR A 75 19.76 -4.10 -1.56
N ILE A 76 18.52 -4.03 -1.08
CA ILE A 76 18.12 -4.58 0.23
C ILE A 76 17.87 -6.08 0.09
N GLY A 77 18.95 -6.87 0.01
CA GLY A 77 18.92 -8.33 0.08
C GLY A 77 18.04 -9.00 -0.99
N ARG A 78 17.22 -10.00 -0.61
CA ARG A 78 16.22 -10.56 -1.54
C ARG A 78 15.21 -9.46 -1.87
N HIS A 79 15.00 -9.21 -3.16
CA HIS A 79 14.17 -8.12 -3.63
C HIS A 79 12.79 -8.09 -2.91
N PRO A 80 12.38 -6.96 -2.31
CA PRO A 80 11.14 -6.87 -1.54
C PRO A 80 9.90 -7.30 -2.32
N TRP A 81 9.79 -6.89 -3.59
CA TRP A 81 8.69 -7.27 -4.49
C TRP A 81 8.72 -8.74 -4.95
N ALA A 82 9.79 -9.48 -4.66
CA ALA A 82 9.90 -10.91 -4.90
C ALA A 82 9.69 -11.74 -3.62
N MET A 83 9.62 -11.09 -2.44
CA MET A 83 9.20 -11.74 -1.21
C MET A 83 7.68 -11.88 -1.25
N LYS A 84 7.18 -13.06 -1.59
CA LYS A 84 5.79 -13.39 -1.34
C LYS A 84 5.55 -13.29 0.17
N SER A 85 4.51 -12.59 0.59
CA SER A 85 3.97 -12.70 1.95
C SER A 85 3.87 -14.18 2.32
N GLN A 86 4.59 -14.62 3.36
CA GLN A 86 4.67 -16.04 3.70
C GLN A 86 3.26 -16.61 3.94
N PRO A 87 2.84 -17.69 3.27
CA PRO A 87 1.56 -18.31 3.55
C PRO A 87 1.55 -18.78 5.01
N GLY A 88 0.62 -18.25 5.81
CA GLY A 88 0.41 -18.69 7.20
C GLY A 88 0.91 -17.75 8.31
N ARG A 89 1.54 -16.60 8.02
CA ARG A 89 1.58 -15.53 9.04
C ARG A 89 0.17 -14.96 9.17
N ARG A 90 -0.51 -15.34 10.26
CA ARG A 90 -1.86 -14.92 10.67
C ARG A 90 -2.18 -13.55 10.07
N GLN A 91 -3.15 -13.55 9.15
CA GLN A 91 -3.91 -12.36 8.79
C GLN A 91 -4.27 -11.70 10.13
N ILE A 92 -3.61 -10.60 10.46
CA ILE A 92 -3.98 -9.83 11.65
C ILE A 92 -5.42 -9.46 11.38
N ASP A 93 -6.35 -10.01 12.14
CA ASP A 93 -7.77 -9.70 11.99
C ASP A 93 -7.93 -8.23 12.40
N PHE A 94 -7.76 -7.33 11.43
CA PHE A 94 -7.81 -5.89 11.65
C PHE A 94 -9.22 -5.45 12.05
N ALA A 95 -10.25 -6.24 11.75
CA ALA A 95 -11.59 -5.99 12.27
C ALA A 95 -11.60 -6.22 13.79
N ARG A 96 -11.01 -7.31 14.27
CA ARG A 96 -10.80 -7.56 15.71
C ARG A 96 -9.85 -6.54 16.34
N ALA A 97 -8.72 -6.22 15.71
CA ALA A 97 -7.76 -5.24 16.25
C ALA A 97 -8.36 -3.83 16.33
N ARG A 98 -9.11 -3.38 15.31
CA ARG A 98 -9.85 -2.11 15.35
C ARG A 98 -10.96 -2.13 16.39
N ARG A 99 -11.66 -3.27 16.57
CA ARG A 99 -12.68 -3.42 17.61
C ARG A 99 -12.06 -3.30 18.99
N VAL A 100 -10.92 -3.93 19.24
CA VAL A 100 -10.17 -3.82 20.51
C VAL A 100 -9.67 -2.39 20.72
N ALA A 101 -9.08 -1.75 19.71
CA ALA A 101 -8.61 -0.37 19.82
C ALA A 101 -9.76 0.62 20.10
N ARG A 102 -10.94 0.43 19.47
CA ARG A 102 -12.14 1.23 19.77
C ARG A 102 -12.75 0.94 21.14
N ALA A 103 -12.68 -0.31 21.59
CA ALA A 103 -13.13 -0.70 22.94
C ALA A 103 -12.17 -0.21 24.03
N SER A 104 -10.91 0.01 23.69
CA SER A 104 -9.85 0.48 24.61
C SER A 104 -9.70 2.02 24.56
N GLY A 105 -10.82 2.74 24.51
CA GLY A 105 -10.83 4.21 24.49
C GLY A 105 -10.03 4.83 25.65
N PRO A 106 -9.61 6.10 25.54
CA PRO A 106 -8.68 6.72 26.48
C PRO A 106 -9.24 6.67 27.90
N LYS A 107 -8.44 6.17 28.84
CA LYS A 107 -8.74 6.24 30.27
C LYS A 107 -8.23 7.58 30.79
N TRP A 108 -9.01 8.63 30.60
CA TRP A 108 -8.85 9.90 31.32
C TRP A 108 -10.23 10.36 31.74
#